data_AF-A0A2U1NF34-F1
#
_entry.id   AF-A0A2U1NF34-F1
#
_cell.length_a   1.000
_cell.length_b   1.000
_cell.length_c   1.000
_cell.angle_alpha   90.00
_cell.angle_beta   90.00
_cell.angle_gamma   90.00
#
_symmetry.space_group_name_H-M   'P 1'
#
loop_
_entity.id
_entity.type
_entity.pdbx_description
1 polymer ?
#
loop_
_entity_poly.entity_id
_entity_poly.type
_entity_poly.pdbx_seq_one_letter_code
_entity_poly.pdbx_strand_id
1 'polypeptide(L)'
;MANLCGCGETAKCRTSWTQFNLGRRFLGCPNFMDPTRNCNYFRWVDAPLPNRWYQGTMYQLHVNLVNAQDQVVQANNQNSRTAFYNRVLIVLIIRMLLVRLI
;
A
#
# COMPACT_ATOMS: atom_id res chain seq x y z
N MET A 1 1.45 13.73 28.02
CA MET A 1 0.59 12.75 28.70
C MET A 1 0.12 11.73 27.66
N ALA A 2 0.18 10.44 27.97
CA ALA A 2 -0.30 9.40 27.06
C ALA A 2 -1.83 9.39 27.02
N ASN A 3 -2.43 9.19 25.83
CA ASN A 3 -3.87 8.92 25.72
C ASN A 3 -4.08 7.43 25.94
N LEU A 4 -4.76 7.03 27.01
CA LEU A 4 -5.12 5.65 27.26
C LEU A 4 -6.45 5.30 26.59
N CYS A 5 -6.57 4.07 26.09
CA CYS A 5 -7.82 3.52 25.60
C CYS A 5 -8.66 2.93 26.75
N GLY A 6 -9.85 2.41 26.45
CA GLY A 6 -10.71 1.72 27.43
C GLY A 6 -10.11 0.44 28.03
N CYS A 7 -9.03 -0.11 27.44
CA CYS A 7 -8.29 -1.23 28.02
C CYS A 7 -7.27 -0.79 29.08
N GLY A 8 -7.08 0.51 29.29
CA GLY A 8 -5.98 1.06 30.10
C GLY A 8 -4.62 1.07 29.38
N GLU A 9 -4.57 0.65 28.11
CA GLU A 9 -3.34 0.64 27.30
C GLU A 9 -3.14 1.95 26.54
N THR A 10 -1.89 2.29 26.18
CA THR A 10 -1.60 3.50 25.39
C THR A 10 -2.20 3.39 23.99
N ALA A 11 -3.05 4.34 23.62
CA ALA A 11 -3.67 4.43 22.31
C ALA A 11 -2.63 4.70 21.22
N LYS A 12 -2.77 4.03 20.08
CA LYS A 12 -1.85 4.16 18.94
C LYS A 12 -2.37 5.19 17.95
N CYS A 13 -1.50 6.10 17.52
CA CYS A 13 -1.78 7.03 16.43
C CYS A 13 -1.67 6.30 15.08
N ARG A 14 -2.70 6.38 14.25
CA ARG A 14 -2.79 5.78 12.91
C ARG A 14 -3.34 6.79 11.92
N THR A 15 -3.11 6.56 10.64
CA THR A 15 -3.62 7.38 9.53
C THR A 15 -4.82 6.69 8.89
N SER A 16 -5.91 7.43 8.66
CA SER A 16 -7.05 6.92 7.89
C SER A 16 -6.78 7.05 6.40
N TRP A 17 -7.17 6.03 5.64
CA TRP A 17 -7.10 5.98 4.18
C TRP A 17 -8.47 5.88 3.52
N THR A 18 -9.53 6.20 4.28
CA THR A 18 -10.91 6.20 3.79
C THR A 18 -11.19 7.42 2.92
N GLN A 19 -12.15 7.31 2.00
CA GLN A 19 -12.51 8.37 1.05
C GLN A 19 -12.73 9.75 1.70
N PHE A 20 -13.34 9.80 2.88
CA PHE A 20 -13.69 11.06 3.52
C PHE A 20 -12.70 11.52 4.61
N ASN A 21 -11.69 10.71 4.93
CA ASN A 21 -10.72 11.01 5.98
C ASN A 21 -9.27 10.70 5.55
N LEU A 22 -8.99 10.72 4.24
CA LEU A 22 -7.67 10.39 3.73
C LEU A 22 -6.58 11.25 4.39
N GLY A 23 -5.55 10.61 4.91
CA GLY A 23 -4.41 11.26 5.54
C GLY A 23 -4.69 11.76 6.97
N ARG A 24 -5.93 11.71 7.46
CA ARG A 24 -6.31 12.20 8.79
C ARG A 24 -5.87 11.22 9.87
N ARG A 25 -5.16 11.70 10.89
CA ARG A 25 -4.70 10.85 11.99
C ARG A 25 -5.75 10.69 13.08
N PHE A 26 -5.80 9.48 13.65
CA PHE A 26 -6.64 9.13 14.79
C PHE A 26 -5.86 8.29 15.81
N LEU A 27 -6.25 8.39 17.07
CA LEU A 27 -5.86 7.49 18.14
C LEU A 27 -6.86 6.33 18.19
N GLY A 28 -6.35 5.10 18.22
CA GLY A 28 -7.17 3.89 18.29
C GLY A 28 -6.67 2.91 19.33
N CYS A 29 -7.54 1.97 19.72
CA CYS A 29 -7.14 0.84 20.56
C CYS A 29 -5.96 0.08 19.92
N PRO A 30 -4.89 -0.24 20.68
CA PRO A 30 -3.81 -1.09 20.18
C PRO A 30 -4.32 -2.49 19.78
N ASN A 31 -5.36 -3.00 20.46
CA ASN A 31 -5.96 -4.32 20.25
C ASN A 31 -7.11 -4.34 19.23
N PHE A 32 -7.24 -3.34 18.36
CA PHE A 32 -8.38 -3.20 17.43
C PHE A 32 -8.63 -4.40 16.50
N MET A 33 -7.62 -5.25 16.25
CA MET A 33 -7.76 -6.47 15.43
C MET A 33 -8.23 -7.69 16.22
N ASP A 34 -8.23 -7.62 17.55
CA ASP A 34 -8.70 -8.70 18.42
C ASP A 34 -10.11 -8.37 18.93
N PRO A 35 -11.17 -9.04 18.44
CA PRO A 35 -12.54 -8.72 18.81
C PRO A 35 -12.84 -8.98 20.30
N THR A 36 -12.04 -9.79 21.00
CA THR A 36 -12.22 -10.07 22.42
C THR A 36 -11.59 -9.01 23.31
N ARG A 37 -10.60 -8.27 22.81
CA ARG A 37 -9.84 -7.24 23.54
C ARG A 37 -10.07 -5.82 23.06
N ASN A 38 -10.68 -5.66 21.89
CA ASN A 38 -10.91 -4.35 21.28
C ASN A 38 -11.98 -3.56 22.06
N CYS A 39 -11.56 -2.53 22.79
CA CYS A 39 -12.49 -1.60 23.46
C CYS A 39 -13.10 -0.55 22.53
N ASN A 40 -12.82 -0.59 21.22
CA ASN A 40 -13.30 0.35 20.21
C ASN A 40 -12.94 1.82 20.48
N TYR A 41 -11.94 2.09 21.31
CA TYR A 41 -11.45 3.45 21.54
C TYR A 41 -11.03 4.09 20.21
N PHE A 42 -11.54 5.29 19.98
CA PHE A 42 -11.29 6.08 18.78
C PHE A 42 -11.33 7.58 19.10
N ARG A 43 -10.35 8.35 18.61
CA ARG A 43 -10.34 9.81 18.70
C ARG A 43 -9.57 10.43 17.55
N TRP A 44 -10.14 11.43 16.88
CA TRP A 44 -9.41 12.20 15.87
C TRP A 44 -8.30 13.06 16.49
N VAL A 45 -7.12 13.04 15.87
CA VAL A 45 -5.99 13.94 16.20
C VAL A 45 -6.09 15.19 15.35
N ASP A 46 -6.25 15.01 14.04
CA ASP A 46 -6.34 16.12 13.10
C ASP A 46 -7.79 16.58 12.93
N ALA A 47 -7.99 17.86 12.57
CA ALA A 47 -9.27 18.41 12.15
C ALA A 47 -9.80 17.70 10.89
N PRO A 48 -11.12 17.74 10.62
CA PRO A 48 -11.64 17.22 9.36
C PRO A 48 -11.09 18.03 8.17
N LEU A 49 -11.03 17.38 7.00
CA LEU A 49 -10.73 18.06 5.75
C LEU A 49 -11.82 19.09 5.41
N PRO A 50 -11.50 20.23 4.78
CA PRO A 50 -12.35 21.42 4.76
C PRO A 50 -13.77 21.23 4.22
N ASN A 51 -13.95 20.39 3.20
CA ASN A 51 -15.24 20.12 2.58
C ASN A 51 -15.23 18.79 1.79
N ARG A 52 -16.42 18.37 1.31
CA ARG A 52 -16.60 17.12 0.54
C ARG A 52 -15.81 17.10 -0.77
N TRP A 53 -15.69 18.23 -1.44
CA TRP A 53 -14.91 18.34 -2.67
C TRP A 53 -13.43 18.05 -2.39
N TYR A 54 -12.85 18.68 -1.36
CA TYR A 54 -11.45 18.46 -0.98
C TYR A 54 -11.19 17.01 -0.55
N GLN A 55 -12.12 16.43 0.23
CA GLN A 55 -12.06 15.00 0.62
C GLN A 55 -12.01 14.08 -0.61
N GLY A 56 -12.94 14.27 -1.54
CA GLY A 56 -13.02 13.48 -2.78
C GLY A 56 -11.78 13.63 -3.66
N THR A 57 -11.33 14.88 -3.85
CA THR A 57 -10.11 15.18 -4.63
C THR A 57 -8.88 14.49 -4.03
N MET A 58 -8.67 14.62 -2.71
CA MET A 58 -7.55 13.97 -2.04
C MET A 58 -7.59 12.45 -2.22
N TYR A 59 -8.75 11.83 -2.04
CA TYR A 59 -8.90 10.39 -2.23
C TYR A 59 -8.62 9.96 -3.66
N GLN A 60 -9.15 10.68 -4.66
CA GLN A 60 -8.92 10.35 -6.06
C GLN A 60 -7.44 10.47 -6.43
N LEU A 61 -6.75 11.51 -5.93
CA LEU A 61 -5.31 11.67 -6.12
C LEU A 61 -4.55 10.47 -5.53
N HIS A 62 -4.90 10.03 -4.32
CA HIS A 62 -4.29 8.86 -3.71
C HIS A 62 -4.50 7.59 -4.54
N VAL A 63 -5.73 7.33 -4.99
CA VAL A 63 -6.04 6.17 -5.84
C VAL A 63 -5.24 6.22 -7.14
N ASN A 64 -5.16 7.38 -7.78
CA ASN A 64 -4.38 7.55 -9.00
C ASN A 64 -2.89 7.25 -8.79
N LEU A 65 -2.32 7.70 -7.67
CA LEU A 65 -0.92 7.42 -7.32
C LEU A 65 -0.67 5.93 -7.06
N VAL A 66 -1.56 5.26 -6.33
CA VAL A 66 -1.47 3.81 -6.09
C VAL A 66 -1.55 3.05 -7.40
N ASN A 67 -2.53 3.36 -8.25
CA ASN A 67 -2.69 2.71 -9.55
C ASN A 67 -1.47 2.94 -10.46
N ALA A 68 -0.93 4.16 -10.49
CA ALA A 68 0.28 4.47 -11.26
C ALA A 68 1.50 3.68 -10.75
N GLN A 69 1.66 3.57 -9.43
CA GLN A 69 2.72 2.78 -8.83
C GLN A 69 2.58 1.29 -9.18
N ASP A 70 1.35 0.75 -9.14
CA ASP A 70 1.09 -0.63 -9.52
C ASP A 70 1.40 -0.87 -11.00
N GLN A 71 1.02 0.05 -11.89
CA GLN A 71 1.37 -0.05 -13.31
C GLN A 71 2.89 -0.11 -13.54
N VAL A 72 3.66 0.70 -12.81
CA VAL A 72 5.13 0.66 -12.87
C VAL A 72 5.67 -0.68 -12.39
N VAL A 73 5.15 -1.22 -11.28
CA VAL A 73 5.55 -2.54 -10.76
C VAL A 73 5.22 -3.64 -11.76
N GLN A 74 4.03 -3.62 -12.36
CA GLN A 74 3.64 -4.60 -13.38
C GLN A 74 4.53 -4.53 -14.63
N ALA A 75 4.82 -3.34 -15.12
CA ALA A 75 5.72 -3.15 -16.26
C ALA A 75 7.14 -3.66 -15.94
N ASN A 76 7.66 -3.39 -14.74
CA ASN A 76 8.96 -3.90 -14.31
C ASN A 76 9.00 -5.43 -14.22
N ASN A 77 7.93 -6.05 -13.71
CA ASN A 77 7.81 -7.50 -13.65
C ASN A 77 7.75 -8.10 -15.06
N GLN A 78 6.98 -7.51 -15.97
CA GLN A 78 6.90 -7.94 -17.37
C GLN A 78 8.26 -7.82 -18.06
N ASN A 79 8.94 -6.68 -17.92
CA ASN A 79 10.28 -6.46 -18.47
C ASN A 79 11.29 -7.49 -17.95
N SER A 80 11.25 -7.79 -16.65
CA SER A 80 12.13 -8.79 -16.03
C SER A 80 11.87 -10.20 -16.58
N ARG A 81 10.60 -10.57 -16.75
CA ARG A 81 10.22 -11.86 -17.37
C ARG A 81 10.69 -11.94 -18.82
N THR A 82 10.42 -10.91 -19.63
CA THR A 82 10.86 -10.84 -21.02
C THR A 82 12.38 -10.92 -21.13
N ALA A 83 13.12 -10.20 -20.28
CA ALA A 83 14.57 -10.25 -20.24
C ALA A 83 15.09 -11.67 -19.90
N PHE A 84 14.43 -12.37 -18.98
CA PHE A 84 14.77 -13.76 -18.67
C PHE A 84 14.56 -14.69 -19.87
N TYR A 85 13.40 -14.64 -20.53
CA TYR A 85 13.12 -15.48 -21.71
C TYR A 85 14.07 -15.19 -22.86
N ASN A 86 14.37 -13.91 -23.12
CA ASN A 86 15.33 -13.52 -24.15
C ASN A 86 16.72 -14.08 -23.86
N ARG A 87 17.18 -14.04 -22.59
CA ARG A 87 18.46 -14.64 -22.19
C ARG A 87 18.48 -16.15 -22.41
N VAL A 88 17.44 -16.86 -22.02
CA VAL A 88 17.33 -18.32 -22.24
C VAL A 88 17.34 -18.64 -23.74
N LEU A 89 16.56 -17.93 -24.54
CA LEU A 89 16.46 -18.14 -25.98
C LEU A 89 17.81 -17.91 -26.68
N ILE A 90 18.54 -16.85 -26.32
CA ILE A 90 19.88 -16.56 -26.87
C ILE A 90 20.84 -17.72 -26.58
N VAL A 91 20.86 -18.24 -25.36
CA VAL A 91 21.72 -19.38 -24.98
C VAL A 91 21.36 -20.64 -25.77
N LEU A 92 20.07 -20.93 -25.96
CA LEU A 92 19.61 -22.06 -26.75
C LEU A 92 20.02 -21.94 -28.22
N ILE A 93 19.85 -20.76 -28.83
CA ILE A 93 20.24 -20.49 -30.22
C ILE A 93 21.76 -20.66 -30.39
N ILE A 94 22.58 -20.07 -29.51
CA ILE A 94 24.04 -20.22 -29.57
C ILE A 94 24.43 -21.69 -29.47
N ARG A 95 23.85 -22.44 -28.52
CA ARG A 95 24.13 -23.87 -28.36
C ARG A 95 23.79 -24.65 -29.64
N MET A 96 22.64 -24.37 -30.26
CA MET A 96 22.24 -25.03 -31.51
C MET A 96 23.21 -24.74 -32.66
N LEU A 97 23.73 -23.52 -32.76
CA LEU A 97 24.70 -23.15 -33.79
C LEU A 97 26.06 -23.82 -33.56
N LEU A 98 26.53 -23.90 -32.32
CA LEU A 98 27.79 -24.57 -31.97
C LEU A 98 27.75 -26.07 -32.26
N VAL A 99 26.62 -26.75 -31.99
CA VAL A 99 26.44 -28.18 -32.31
C VAL A 99 26.46 -28.45 -33.82
N ARG A 100 26.06 -27.48 -34.65
CA ARG A 100 26.09 -27.62 -36.11
C ARG A 100 27.48 -27.40 -36.72
N LEU A 101 28.46 -26.93 -35.94
CA LEU A 101 29.83 -26.64 -36.38
C LEU A 101 30.84 -27.72 -35.98
N ILE A 102 30.38 -28.80 -35.34
CA ILE A 102 31.16 -29.99 -34.93
C ILE A 102 30.63 -31.18 -35.73
#